data_AF-A0A0X3WP44-F1
#
_entry.id   AF-A0A0X3WP44-F1
#
_cell.length_a   1.000
_cell.length_b   1.000
_cell.length_c   1.000
_cell.angle_alpha   90.00
_cell.angle_beta   90.00
_cell.angle_gamma   90.00
#
_symmetry.space_group_name_H-M   'P 1'
#
loop_
_entity.id
_entity.type
_entity.pdbx_description
1 polymer ?
#
loop_
_entity_poly.entity_id
_entity_poly.type
_entity_poly.pdbx_seq_one_letter_code
_entity_poly.pdbx_strand_id
1 'polypeptide(L)' 'MSVLILCLLLVAGVVQVVRPQLLWKANARLQRGWVKNPEATEPTSKGYAMNRAVGVIFLGLAIWMLIQQL' A
#
# COMPACT_ATOMS: atom_id res chain seq x y z
N MET A 1 -7.19 -4.22 20.05
CA MET A 1 -7.03 -3.14 19.03
C MET A 1 -5.91 -3.44 18.04
N SER A 2 -4.73 -3.87 18.48
CA SER A 2 -3.55 -4.12 17.61
C SER A 2 -3.80 -5.14 16.49
N VAL A 3 -4.48 -6.25 16.78
CA VAL A 3 -4.81 -7.29 15.78
C VAL A 3 -5.66 -6.76 14.62
N LEU A 4 -6.68 -5.94 14.90
CA LEU A 4 -7.53 -5.35 13.85
C LEU A 4 -6.72 -4.43 12.93
N ILE A 5 -5.82 -3.62 13.51
CA ILE A 5 -4.93 -2.76 12.74
C ILE A 5 -4.01 -3.60 11.85
N LEU A 6 -3.42 -4.69 12.38
CA LEU A 6 -2.58 -5.60 11.60
C LEU A 6 -3.36 -6.26 10.45
N CYS A 7 -4.61 -6.66 10.67
CA CYS A 7 -5.47 -7.19 9.60
C CYS A 7 -5.69 -6.16 8.49
N LEU A 8 -5.98 -4.90 8.83
CA LEU A 8 -6.13 -3.83 7.84
C LEU A 8 -4.82 -3.57 7.07
N LEU A 9 -3.68 -3.58 7.78
CA LEU A 9 -2.36 -3.46 7.18
C LEU A 9 -2.05 -4.62 6.24
N LEU A 10 -2.43 -5.87 6.59
CA LEU A 10 -2.26 -7.02 5.70
C LEU A 10 -3.09 -6.85 4.42
N VAL A 11 -4.33 -6.41 4.51
CA VAL A 11 -5.15 -6.13 3.32
C VAL A 11 -4.49 -5.04 2.46
N ALA A 12 -4.05 -3.93 3.06
CA ALA A 12 -3.35 -2.88 2.34
C ALA A 12 -2.04 -3.39 1.68
N GLY A 13 -1.27 -4.21 2.38
CA GLY A 13 -0.06 -4.84 1.88
C GLY A 13 -0.32 -5.77 0.70
N VAL A 14 -1.38 -6.58 0.75
CA VAL A 14 -1.80 -7.45 -0.37
C VAL A 14 -2.17 -6.59 -1.58
N VAL A 15 -2.94 -5.51 -1.38
CA VAL A 15 -3.28 -4.58 -2.47
C VAL A 15 -2.00 -3.96 -3.05
N GLN A 16 -1.03 -3.57 -2.21
CA GLN A 16 0.24 -3.02 -2.66
C GLN A 16 1.05 -4.00 -3.52
N VAL A 17 1.03 -5.29 -3.22
CA VAL A 17 1.74 -6.32 -4.00
C VAL A 17 0.98 -6.65 -5.31
N VAL A 18 -0.33 -6.85 -5.23
CA VAL A 18 -1.11 -7.36 -6.37
C VAL A 18 -1.48 -6.24 -7.35
N ARG A 19 -1.97 -5.11 -6.83
CA ARG A 19 -2.51 -3.98 -7.61
C ARG A 19 -2.13 -2.63 -6.94
N PRO A 20 -0.84 -2.26 -6.89
CA PRO A 20 -0.41 -1.00 -6.24
C PRO A 20 -1.05 0.26 -6.86
N GLN A 21 -1.52 0.16 -8.10
CA GLN A 21 -2.26 1.22 -8.79
C GLN A 21 -3.56 1.60 -8.06
N LEU A 22 -4.20 0.68 -7.33
CA LEU A 22 -5.43 0.97 -6.60
C LEU A 22 -5.17 1.91 -5.43
N LEU A 23 -4.08 1.71 -4.70
CA LEU A 23 -3.65 2.60 -3.61
C LEU A 23 -3.30 3.98 -4.15
N TRP A 24 -2.59 4.04 -5.28
CA TRP A 24 -2.31 5.32 -5.93
C TRP A 24 -3.58 6.03 -6.39
N LYS A 25 -4.51 5.34 -7.07
CA LYS A 25 -5.79 5.92 -7.53
C LYS A 25 -6.64 6.43 -6.36
N ALA A 26 -6.67 5.71 -5.24
CA ALA A 26 -7.37 6.15 -4.04
C ALA A 26 -6.74 7.44 -3.50
N ASN A 27 -5.41 7.46 -3.37
CA ASN A 27 -4.68 8.64 -2.89
C ASN A 27 -4.82 9.84 -3.84
N ALA A 28 -4.69 9.64 -5.15
CA ALA A 28 -4.82 10.68 -6.16
C ALA A 28 -6.22 11.32 -6.14
N ARG A 29 -7.28 10.53 -5.92
CA ARG A 29 -8.65 11.05 -5.75
C ARG A 29 -8.77 11.94 -4.52
N LEU A 30 -8.17 11.55 -3.40
CA LEU A 30 -8.14 12.36 -2.17
C LEU A 30 -7.34 13.66 -2.37
N GLN A 31 -6.30 13.61 -3.21
CA GLN A 31 -5.43 14.74 -3.50
C GLN A 31 -6.01 15.75 -4.50
N ARG A 32 -7.03 15.42 -5.30
CA ARG A 32 -7.62 16.33 -6.32
C ARG A 32 -8.16 17.65 -5.75
N GLY A 33 -8.44 17.74 -4.44
CA GLY A 33 -8.83 18.98 -3.77
C GLY A 33 -7.67 19.85 -3.27
N TRP A 34 -6.45 19.30 -3.23
CA TRP A 34 -5.29 19.91 -2.57
C TRP A 34 -4.08 20.08 -3.50
N VAL A 35 -4.01 19.30 -4.57
CA VAL A 35 -2.90 19.26 -5.51
C VAL A 35 -3.40 19.56 -6.91
N LYS A 36 -2.74 20.51 -7.59
CA LYS A 36 -3.14 21.04 -8.90
C LYS A 36 -3.20 19.98 -10.00
N ASN A 37 -2.29 19.00 -9.98
CA ASN A 37 -2.31 17.86 -10.90
C ASN A 37 -1.73 16.60 -10.22
N PRO A 38 -2.57 15.80 -9.54
CA PRO A 38 -2.14 14.57 -8.90
C PRO A 38 -1.67 13.50 -9.89
N GLU A 39 -2.12 13.55 -11.15
CA GLU A 39 -1.77 12.52 -12.14
C GLU A 39 -0.36 12.70 -12.70
N ALA A 40 0.21 13.91 -12.60
CA ALA A 40 1.60 14.16 -12.95
C ALA A 40 2.61 13.41 -12.07
N THR A 41 2.17 12.83 -10.94
CA THR A 41 3.01 12.07 -10.01
C THR A 41 2.69 10.58 -10.01
N GLU A 42 1.98 10.07 -11.04
CA GLU A 42 1.77 8.62 -11.18
C GLU A 42 3.12 7.88 -11.28
N PRO A 43 3.36 6.86 -10.44
CA PRO A 43 4.55 6.04 -10.56
C PRO A 43 4.67 5.40 -11.94
N THR A 44 5.89 5.38 -12.47
CA THR A 44 6.19 4.62 -13.69
C THR A 44 6.01 3.11 -13.47
N SER A 45 6.04 2.31 -14.54
CA SER A 45 6.03 0.84 -14.43
C SER A 45 7.12 0.31 -13.48
N LYS A 46 8.33 0.89 -13.52
CA LYS A 46 9.42 0.57 -12.59
C LYS A 46 9.10 1.01 -11.15
N GLY A 47 8.48 2.17 -10.97
CA GLY A 47 7.97 2.62 -9.67
C GLY A 47 6.94 1.67 -9.07
N TYR A 48 6.01 1.16 -9.89
CA TYR A 48 5.07 0.14 -9.45
C TYR A 48 5.75 -1.19 -9.13
N ALA A 49 6.76 -1.61 -9.89
CA ALA A 49 7.54 -2.80 -9.56
C ALA A 49 8.26 -2.65 -8.20
N MET A 50 8.85 -1.48 -7.93
CA MET A 50 9.44 -1.16 -6.63
C MET A 50 8.39 -1.19 -5.51
N ASN A 51 7.22 -0.61 -5.72
CA ASN A 51 6.12 -0.66 -4.75
C ASN A 51 5.71 -2.09 -4.40
N ARG A 52 5.69 -3.01 -5.38
CA ARG A 52 5.42 -4.43 -5.12
C ARG A 52 6.52 -5.07 -4.27
N ALA A 53 7.79 -4.82 -4.60
CA ALA A 53 8.92 -5.36 -3.86
C ALA A 53 8.89 -4.92 -2.39
N VAL A 54 8.67 -3.63 -2.14
CA VAL A 54 8.49 -3.08 -0.79
C VAL A 54 7.26 -3.68 -0.11
N GLY A 55 6.16 -3.86 -0.87
CA GLY A 55 4.93 -4.49 -0.37
C GLY A 55 5.14 -5.93 0.12
N VAL A 56 5.99 -6.71 -0.56
CA VAL A 56 6.32 -8.09 -0.14
C VAL A 56 7.08 -8.07 1.18
N ILE A 57 8.08 -7.19 1.32
CA ILE A 57 8.84 -7.03 2.57
C ILE A 57 7.90 -6.61 3.71
N PHE A 58 7.06 -5.62 3.46
CA PHE A 58 6.06 -5.14 4.41
C PHE A 58 5.09 -6.24 4.85
N LEU A 59 4.55 -7.04 3.92
CA LEU A 59 3.67 -8.16 4.24
C LEU A 59 4.37 -9.20 5.12
N GLY A 60 5.62 -9.56 4.81
CA GLY A 60 6.39 -10.49 5.64
C GLY A 60 6.51 -10.02 7.09
N LEU A 61 6.81 -8.73 7.28
CA LEU A 61 6.88 -8.12 8.61
C LEU A 61 5.51 -8.06 9.31
N ALA A 62 4.44 -7.68 8.60
CA ALA A 62 3.10 -7.60 9.16
C ALA A 62 2.57 -8.99 9.59
N ILE A 63 2.84 -10.04 8.80
CA ILE A 63 2.52 -11.43 9.15
C ILE A 63 3.31 -11.85 10.40
N TRP A 64 4.61 -11.58 10.43
CA TRP A 64 5.45 -11.88 11.58
C TRP A 64 4.92 -11.22 12.87
N MET A 65 4.59 -9.93 12.79
CA MET A 65 4.01 -9.20 13.92
C MET A 65 2.67 -9.78 14.36
N LEU A 66 1.82 -10.20 13.41
CA LEU A 66 0.53 -10.82 13.73
C LEU A 66 0.72 -12.14 14.48
N ILE A 67 1.64 -13.00 14.02
CA ILE A 67 1.95 -14.28 14.68
C ILE A 67 2.44 -14.06 16.11
N GLN A 68 3.27 -13.04 16.35
CA GLN A 68 3.79 -12.72 17.69
C GLN A 68 2.72 -12.15 18.64
N GLN A 69 1.57 -11.71 18.13
CA GLN A 69 0.46 -11.16 18.91
C GLN A 69 -0.70 -12.14 19.14
N LEU A 70 -0.67 -13.31 18.49
CA LEU A 70 -1.62 -14.41 18.69
C LEU A 70 -1.16 -15.30 19.85
#